data_AF-A0A2D5XGN2-F1
#
_entry.id   AF-A0A2D5XGN2-F1
#
_cell.length_a   1.000
_cell.length_b   1.000
_cell.length_c   1.000
_cell.angle_alpha   90.00
_cell.angle_beta   90.00
_cell.angle_gamma   90.00
#
_symmetry.space_group_name_H-M   'P 1'
#
loop_
_entity.id
_entity.type
_entity.pdbx_description
1 polymer ?
#
loop_
_entity_poly.entity_id
_entity_poly.type
_entity_poly.pdbx_seq_one_letter_code
_entity_poly.pdbx_strand_id
1 'polypeptide(L)'
;MEEDAPLDESWLATYADAITLLMAFFVMLLNFSKIDIPKFEEAAAGIANEIGMGQKEQSSPISIMKFDMQDVVYEMQADEVVEVETDDKGITIELASSAFYRPGSADLRDQALPVLKTMADMLKGPKYKYYNIEI
;
A
#
# COMPACT_ATOMS: atom_id res chain seq x y z
N MET A 1 -64.54 -2.43 37.73
CA MET A 1 -63.82 -2.79 36.49
C MET A 1 -62.63 -1.86 36.47
N GLU A 2 -61.45 -2.38 36.81
CA GLU A 2 -60.19 -1.68 36.57
C GLU A 2 -59.95 -1.73 35.06
N GLU A 3 -59.90 -0.57 34.43
CA GLU A 3 -59.69 -0.44 32.99
C GLU A 3 -58.17 -0.46 32.78
N ASP A 4 -57.67 -1.48 32.08
CA ASP A 4 -56.26 -1.63 31.73
C ASP A 4 -55.81 -0.41 30.93
N ALA A 5 -55.06 0.49 31.58
CA ALA A 5 -54.46 1.64 30.93
C ALA A 5 -53.48 1.13 29.84
N PRO A 6 -53.54 1.65 28.60
CA PRO A 6 -52.64 1.21 27.54
C PRO A 6 -51.20 1.51 27.97
N LEU A 7 -50.34 0.50 27.86
CA LEU A 7 -48.93 0.60 28.22
C LEU A 7 -48.29 1.74 27.41
N ASP A 8 -47.68 2.71 28.10
CA ASP A 8 -47.00 3.83 27.45
C ASP A 8 -45.74 3.31 26.74
N GLU A 9 -45.84 3.13 25.43
CA GLU A 9 -44.77 2.66 24.55
C GLU A 9 -43.79 3.79 24.15
N SER A 10 -43.93 5.01 24.68
CA SER A 10 -43.07 6.15 24.33
C SER A 10 -41.57 5.91 24.60
N TRP A 11 -41.22 5.02 25.52
CA TRP A 11 -39.82 4.65 25.78
C TRP A 11 -39.21 3.75 24.69
N LEU A 12 -40.04 3.01 23.93
CA LEU A 12 -39.57 2.20 22.81
C LEU A 12 -39.02 3.08 21.68
N ALA A 13 -39.57 4.29 21.51
CA ALA A 13 -39.10 5.25 20.51
C ALA A 13 -37.69 5.75 20.81
N THR A 14 -37.39 6.13 22.06
CA THR A 14 -36.04 6.58 22.45
C THR A 14 -35.03 5.44 22.47
N TYR A 15 -35.47 4.23 22.83
CA TYR A 15 -34.66 3.02 22.72
C TYR A 15 -34.31 2.67 21.26
N ALA A 16 -35.30 2.73 20.37
CA ALA A 16 -35.10 2.50 18.94
C ALA A 16 -34.12 3.53 18.35
N ASP A 17 -34.26 4.81 18.71
CA ASP A 17 -33.34 5.87 18.27
C ASP A 17 -31.89 5.59 18.73
N ALA A 18 -31.68 5.23 20.00
CA ALA A 18 -30.37 4.87 20.53
C ALA A 18 -29.73 3.66 19.81
N ILE A 19 -30.51 2.63 19.47
CA ILE A 19 -30.03 1.48 18.69
C ILE A 19 -29.64 1.92 17.28
N THR A 20 -30.44 2.78 16.62
CA THR A 20 -30.13 3.22 15.26
C THR A 20 -28.88 4.11 15.20
N LEU A 21 -28.65 4.96 16.19
CA LEU A 21 -27.41 5.74 16.32
C LEU A 21 -26.20 4.82 16.56
N LEU A 22 -26.35 3.81 17.40
CA LEU A 22 -25.31 2.82 17.66
C LEU A 22 -25.00 1.99 16.40
N MET A 23 -26.03 1.59 15.65
CA MET A 23 -25.88 0.88 14.38
C MET A 23 -25.17 1.76 13.33
N ALA A 24 -25.61 3.01 13.18
CA ALA A 24 -24.96 3.97 12.27
C ALA A 24 -23.50 4.22 12.68
N PHE A 25 -23.21 4.28 13.98
CA PHE A 25 -21.86 4.39 14.51
C PHE A 25 -21.00 3.16 14.16
N PHE A 26 -21.51 1.94 14.36
CA PHE A 26 -20.78 0.72 13.97
C PHE A 26 -20.60 0.60 12.46
N VAL A 27 -21.58 0.99 11.65
CA VAL A 27 -21.46 1.04 10.19
C VAL A 27 -20.39 2.05 9.76
N MET A 28 -20.33 3.23 10.39
CA MET A 28 -19.25 4.20 10.14
C MET A 28 -17.88 3.64 10.55
N LEU A 29 -17.77 2.93 11.67
CA LEU A 29 -16.53 2.29 12.10
C LEU A 29 -16.09 1.16 11.16
N LEU A 30 -17.03 0.38 10.61
CA LEU A 30 -16.76 -0.66 9.63
C LEU A 30 -16.32 -0.11 8.26
N ASN A 31 -16.58 1.17 7.97
CA ASN A 31 -16.14 1.83 6.74
C ASN A 31 -14.67 2.27 6.76
N PHE A 32 -13.97 2.19 7.89
CA PHE A 32 -12.52 2.29 7.90
C PHE A 32 -11.90 0.98 7.40
N SER A 33 -12.12 0.74 6.10
CA SER A 33 -11.27 -0.09 5.26
C SER A 33 -9.83 0.37 5.46
N LYS A 34 -8.97 -0.57 5.87
CA LYS A 34 -7.50 -0.52 5.89
C LYS A 34 -6.94 0.87 5.57
N ILE A 35 -6.45 1.57 6.59
CA ILE A 35 -5.67 2.80 6.36
C ILE A 35 -4.57 2.45 5.37
N ASP A 36 -4.66 3.01 4.17
CA ASP A 36 -3.63 2.97 3.14
C ASP A 36 -2.50 3.86 3.68
N ILE A 37 -1.62 3.24 4.47
CA ILE A 37 -0.47 3.88 5.13
C ILE A 37 0.32 4.71 4.11
N PRO A 38 0.59 4.23 2.87
CA PRO A 38 1.21 5.04 1.82
C PRO A 38 0.47 6.34 1.50
N LYS A 39 -0.85 6.31 1.30
CA LYS A 39 -1.63 7.53 0.98
C LYS A 39 -1.78 8.48 2.17
N PHE A 40 -1.86 7.94 3.37
CA PHE A 40 -1.87 8.75 4.59
C PHE A 40 -0.53 9.45 4.80
N GLU A 41 0.58 8.73 4.58
CA GLU A 41 1.93 9.28 4.62
C GLU A 41 2.17 10.32 3.52
N GLU A 42 1.68 10.09 2.30
CA GLU A 42 1.76 11.03 1.18
C GLU A 42 0.94 12.31 1.46
N ALA A 43 -0.30 12.18 1.93
CA ALA A 43 -1.14 13.32 2.29
C ALA A 43 -0.56 14.09 3.48
N ALA A 44 -0.06 13.39 4.50
CA ALA A 44 0.60 14.00 5.65
C ALA A 44 1.91 14.70 5.24
N ALA A 45 2.68 14.12 4.30
CA ALA A 45 3.89 14.72 3.76
C ALA A 45 3.57 15.98 2.93
N GLY A 46 2.51 15.98 2.13
CA GLY A 46 2.03 17.17 1.40
C GLY A 46 1.67 18.31 2.36
N ILE A 47 0.92 18.00 3.42
CA ILE A 47 0.54 18.96 4.46
C ILE A 47 1.78 19.45 5.24
N ALA A 48 2.71 18.57 5.58
CA ALA A 48 3.94 18.94 6.29
C ALA A 48 4.89 19.81 5.45
N ASN A 49 4.97 19.55 4.14
CA ASN A 49 5.74 20.36 3.18
C ASN A 49 5.19 21.78 3.05
N GLU A 50 3.86 21.95 3.01
CA GLU A 50 3.23 23.27 2.97
C GLU A 50 3.37 24.04 4.30
N ILE A 51 3.39 23.34 5.43
CA ILE A 51 3.50 23.95 6.77
C ILE A 51 4.96 24.27 7.15
N GLY A 52 5.95 23.89 6.34
CA GLY A 52 7.36 24.17 6.61
C GLY A 52 7.90 23.45 7.85
N MET A 53 7.19 22.45 8.36
CA MET A 53 7.72 21.49 9.32
C MET A 53 8.67 20.59 8.55
N GLY A 54 9.93 21.02 8.50
CA GLY A 54 11.01 20.36 7.77
C GLY A 54 10.90 18.85 7.88
N GLN A 55 10.94 18.23 6.70
CA GLN A 55 10.93 16.81 6.45
C GLN A 55 11.40 16.01 7.66
N LYS A 56 10.46 15.45 8.43
CA LYS A 56 10.70 14.06 8.82
C LYS A 56 10.47 13.25 7.57
N GLU A 57 11.48 13.25 6.70
CA GLU A 57 11.86 12.03 6.00
C GLU A 57 12.05 10.99 7.12
N GLN A 58 10.95 10.40 7.59
CA GLN A 58 10.97 8.98 7.82
C GLN A 58 11.12 8.41 6.42
N SER A 59 12.36 8.45 5.92
CA SER A 59 12.80 7.67 4.79
C SER A 59 12.68 6.24 5.26
N SER A 60 11.45 5.73 5.17
CA SER A 60 11.19 4.34 5.44
C SER A 60 12.18 3.61 4.54
N PRO A 61 12.92 2.63 5.06
CA PRO A 61 13.91 1.95 4.23
C PRO A 61 13.34 1.40 2.91
N ILE A 62 12.02 1.11 2.91
CA ILE A 62 11.23 0.75 1.74
C ILE A 62 11.13 1.91 0.74
N SER A 63 10.84 3.14 1.18
CA SER A 63 10.81 4.30 0.29
C SER A 63 12.15 4.54 -0.39
N ILE A 64 13.26 4.41 0.36
CA ILE A 64 14.61 4.53 -0.23
C ILE A 64 14.87 3.42 -1.25
N MET A 65 14.49 2.17 -0.93
CA MET A 65 14.64 1.05 -1.84
C MET A 65 13.82 1.23 -3.13
N LYS A 66 12.64 1.84 -3.03
CA LYS A 66 11.81 2.17 -4.19
C LYS A 66 12.52 3.15 -5.11
N PHE A 67 13.04 4.25 -4.57
CA PHE A 67 13.77 5.24 -5.37
C PHE A 67 15.01 4.63 -6.02
N ASP A 68 15.84 3.89 -5.25
CA ASP A 68 17.02 3.22 -5.79
C ASP A 68 16.64 2.23 -6.93
N MET A 69 15.52 1.51 -6.81
CA MET A 69 15.05 0.58 -7.84
C MET A 69 14.51 1.31 -9.07
N GLN A 70 13.77 2.40 -8.88
CA GLN A 70 13.23 3.23 -9.96
C GLN A 70 14.37 3.89 -10.76
N ASP A 71 15.42 4.36 -10.09
CA ASP A 71 16.61 4.91 -10.73
C ASP A 71 17.29 3.86 -11.63
N VAL A 72 17.43 2.63 -11.13
CA VAL A 72 18.01 1.51 -11.91
C VAL A 72 17.16 1.19 -13.15
N VAL A 73 15.83 1.15 -13.01
CA VAL A 73 14.91 0.89 -14.15
C VAL A 73 15.02 2.00 -15.19
N TYR A 74 15.08 3.26 -14.74
CA TYR A 74 15.20 4.42 -15.62
C TYR A 74 16.55 4.45 -16.35
N GLU A 75 17.67 4.26 -15.64
CA GLU A 75 19.01 4.25 -16.24
C GLU A 75 19.18 3.17 -17.29
N MET A 76 18.50 2.04 -17.13
CA MET A 76 18.54 0.93 -18.09
C MET A 76 17.46 1.00 -19.17
N GLN A 77 16.65 2.07 -19.19
CA GLN A 77 15.53 2.25 -20.13
C GLN A 77 14.58 1.04 -20.15
N ALA A 78 14.33 0.49 -18.96
CA ALA A 78 13.51 -0.71 -18.77
C ALA A 78 12.10 -0.38 -18.27
N ASP A 79 11.70 0.90 -18.30
CA ASP A 79 10.42 1.41 -17.81
C ASP A 79 9.20 0.80 -18.50
N GLU A 80 9.32 0.40 -19.77
CA GLU A 80 8.23 -0.27 -20.49
C GLU A 80 8.03 -1.74 -20.08
N VAL A 81 9.03 -2.35 -19.42
CA VAL A 81 9.07 -3.80 -19.19
C VAL A 81 9.29 -4.19 -17.73
N VAL A 82 9.58 -3.21 -16.87
CA VAL A 82 9.73 -3.37 -15.42
C VAL A 82 8.87 -2.34 -14.72
N GLU A 83 7.96 -2.80 -13.87
CA GLU A 83 7.12 -1.96 -13.04
C GLU A 83 7.49 -2.16 -11.56
N VAL A 84 7.60 -1.04 -10.83
CA VAL A 84 8.01 -1.04 -9.42
C VAL A 84 6.93 -0.34 -8.60
N GLU A 85 6.19 -1.14 -7.85
CA GLU A 85 5.11 -0.67 -6.99
C GLU A 85 5.44 -0.85 -5.51
N THR A 86 4.63 -0.21 -4.66
CA THR A 86 4.69 -0.37 -3.21
C THR A 86 3.32 -0.79 -2.72
N ASP A 87 3.25 -1.88 -1.96
CA ASP A 87 2.02 -2.41 -1.40
C ASP A 87 2.09 -2.44 0.14
N ASP A 88 1.10 -3.08 0.77
CA ASP A 88 1.02 -3.21 2.23
C ASP A 88 2.08 -4.13 2.84
N LYS A 89 2.82 -4.88 2.02
CA LYS A 89 3.84 -5.85 2.42
C LYS A 89 5.26 -5.41 2.08
N GLY A 90 5.45 -4.51 1.12
CA GLY A 90 6.76 -4.00 0.73
C GLY A 90 6.80 -3.45 -0.69
N ILE A 91 7.86 -3.83 -1.42
CA ILE A 91 8.05 -3.45 -2.82
C ILE A 91 7.74 -4.66 -3.69
N THR A 92 6.89 -4.44 -4.68
CA THR A 92 6.57 -5.42 -5.71
C THR A 92 7.23 -4.97 -7.01
N ILE A 93 7.96 -5.88 -7.65
CA ILE A 93 8.68 -5.66 -8.90
C ILE A 93 8.10 -6.61 -9.94
N GLU A 94 7.41 -6.06 -10.92
CA GLU A 94 6.82 -6.81 -12.01
C GLU A 94 7.73 -6.76 -13.24
N LEU A 95 7.97 -7.92 -13.84
CA LEU A 95 8.82 -8.08 -15.02
C LEU A 95 8.00 -8.64 -16.18
N ALA A 96 7.93 -7.91 -17.29
CA ALA A 96 7.19 -8.35 -18.46
C ALA A 96 7.80 -9.62 -19.05
N SER A 97 7.07 -10.75 -18.97
CA SER A 97 7.60 -12.07 -19.36
C SER A 97 8.21 -12.10 -20.77
N SER A 98 7.59 -11.44 -21.75
CA SER A 98 8.09 -11.38 -23.13
C SER A 98 9.40 -10.61 -23.31
N ALA A 99 9.71 -9.69 -22.41
CA ALA A 99 10.95 -8.93 -22.43
C ALA A 99 12.11 -9.72 -21.81
N PHE A 100 11.81 -10.56 -20.81
CA PHE A 100 12.84 -11.27 -20.05
C PHE A 100 13.07 -12.72 -20.52
N TYR A 101 12.05 -13.38 -21.08
CA TYR A 101 12.09 -14.79 -21.45
C TYR A 101 11.80 -15.03 -22.94
N ARG A 102 12.31 -16.14 -23.47
CA ARG A 102 11.95 -16.61 -24.82
C ARG A 102 10.52 -17.16 -24.83
N PRO A 103 9.71 -16.92 -25.87
CA PRO A 103 8.33 -17.40 -25.92
C PRO A 103 8.24 -18.92 -25.72
N GLY A 104 7.40 -19.35 -24.77
CA GLY A 104 7.22 -20.76 -24.45
C GLY A 104 8.43 -21.44 -23.78
N SER A 105 9.40 -20.68 -23.28
CA SER A 105 10.56 -21.19 -22.54
C SER A 105 10.79 -20.38 -21.26
N ALA A 106 11.45 -20.99 -20.27
CA ALA A 106 11.97 -20.30 -19.09
C ALA A 106 13.40 -19.74 -19.32
N ASP A 107 13.90 -19.85 -20.55
CA ASP A 107 15.20 -19.32 -20.91
C ASP A 107 15.19 -17.80 -21.02
N LEU A 108 16.15 -17.16 -20.36
CA LEU A 108 16.35 -15.72 -20.43
C LEU A 108 16.81 -15.27 -21.82
N ARG A 109 16.47 -14.02 -22.17
CA ARG A 109 17.00 -13.32 -23.33
C ARG A 109 18.33 -12.65 -22.97
N ASP A 110 19.27 -12.57 -23.91
CA ASP A 110 20.58 -11.95 -23.63
C ASP A 110 20.48 -10.48 -23.17
N GLN A 111 19.46 -9.78 -23.69
CA GLN A 111 19.16 -8.38 -23.35
C GLN A 111 18.59 -8.22 -21.94
N ALA A 112 18.02 -9.29 -21.36
CA ALA A 112 17.46 -9.29 -20.01
C ALA A 112 18.54 -9.47 -18.92
N LEU A 113 19.65 -10.12 -19.27
CA LEU A 113 20.76 -10.38 -18.35
C LEU A 113 21.33 -9.12 -17.67
N PRO A 114 21.66 -8.03 -18.39
CA PRO A 114 22.19 -6.83 -17.74
C PRO A 114 21.18 -6.23 -16.74
N VAL A 115 19.89 -6.20 -17.09
CA VAL A 115 18.83 -5.67 -16.24
C VAL A 115 18.70 -6.47 -14.95
N LEU A 116 18.51 -7.78 -15.07
CA LEU A 116 18.39 -8.68 -13.93
C LEU A 116 19.64 -8.67 -13.05
N LYS A 117 20.82 -8.56 -13.67
CA LYS A 117 22.08 -8.52 -12.93
C LYS A 117 22.21 -7.25 -12.10
N THR A 118 21.93 -6.07 -12.67
CA THR A 118 21.99 -4.80 -11.95
C THR A 118 21.00 -4.78 -10.79
N MET A 119 19.76 -5.24 -11.01
CA MET A 119 18.74 -5.33 -9.96
C MET A 119 19.17 -6.32 -8.86
N ALA A 120 19.71 -7.49 -9.24
CA ALA A 120 20.18 -8.48 -8.28
C ALA A 120 21.39 -7.98 -7.47
N ASP A 121 22.32 -7.25 -8.09
CA ASP A 121 23.49 -6.68 -7.42
C ASP A 121 23.06 -5.57 -6.45
N MET A 122 22.06 -4.76 -6.80
CA MET A 122 21.46 -3.77 -5.90
C MET A 122 20.80 -4.46 -4.69
N LEU A 123 19.94 -5.46 -4.90
CA LEU A 123 19.25 -6.19 -3.83
C LEU A 123 20.20 -6.97 -2.91
N LYS A 124 21.35 -7.44 -3.44
CA LYS A 124 22.40 -8.09 -2.65
C LYS A 124 23.28 -7.09 -1.89
N GLY A 125 23.11 -5.80 -2.12
CA GLY A 125 23.88 -4.74 -1.48
C GLY A 125 23.79 -4.82 0.05
N PRO A 126 24.82 -4.37 0.78
CA PRO A 126 24.85 -4.41 2.25
C PRO A 126 23.69 -3.64 2.89
N LYS A 127 23.12 -2.67 2.15
CA LYS A 127 21.94 -1.87 2.53
C LYS A 127 20.66 -2.72 2.66
N TYR A 128 20.54 -3.81 1.89
CA TYR A 128 19.32 -4.63 1.81
C TYR A 128 19.49 -6.06 2.35
N LYS A 129 20.60 -6.35 3.02
CA LYS A 129 20.95 -7.69 3.55
C LYS A 129 19.90 -8.32 4.49
N TYR A 130 19.09 -7.51 5.16
CA TYR A 130 18.12 -7.98 6.16
C TYR A 130 16.67 -8.02 5.65
N TYR A 131 16.44 -7.75 4.36
CA TYR A 131 15.12 -7.87 3.76
C TYR A 131 14.90 -9.29 3.26
N ASN A 132 13.67 -9.78 3.45
CA ASN A 132 13.23 -11.03 2.85
C ASN A 132 12.88 -10.77 1.39
N ILE A 133 13.43 -11.57 0.49
CA ILE A 133 13.17 -11.48 -0.96
C ILE A 133 12.47 -12.77 -1.35
N GLU A 134 11.25 -12.65 -1.86
CA GLU A 134 10.44 -13.75 -2.41
C GLU A 134 10.30 -13.53 -3.92
N ILE A 135 10.44 -14.61 -4.70
CA ILE A 135 10.44 -14.61 -6.18
C ILE A 135 9.28 -15.48 -6.67
#